data_AF-M1WJQ4-F1
#
_entry.id   AF-M1WJQ4-F1
#
_cell.length_a   1.000
_cell.length_b   1.000
_cell.length_c   1.000
_cell.angle_alpha   90.00
_cell.angle_beta   90.00
_cell.angle_gamma   90.00
#
_symmetry.space_group_name_H-M   'P 1'
#
loop_
_entity.id
_entity.type
_entity.pdbx_description
1 polymer ?
#
loop_
_entity_poly.entity_id
_entity_poly.type
_entity_poly.pdbx_seq_one_letter_code
_entity_poly.pdbx_strand_id
1 'polypeptide(L)'
;MVQEEIKRIFEAYFEKYKKTEGDRSSWSAYWMEMTDKGVLELNMTKCSRGTIFKVFVDKKKSLEFIGWDAYFEAMEHFKKEHPKLYEPDKLFSQMEEII
;
A
#
# COMPACT_ATOMS: atom_id res chain seq x y z
N MET A 1 7.97 -4.69 -12.08
CA MET A 1 7.77 -3.23 -12.08
C MET A 1 8.91 -2.57 -11.33
N VAL A 2 9.25 -1.33 -11.70
CA VAL A 2 10.28 -0.52 -11.03
C VAL A 2 9.65 0.36 -9.94
N GLN A 3 10.44 0.83 -8.97
CA GLN A 3 9.95 1.57 -7.79
C GLN A 3 9.21 2.87 -8.18
N GLU A 4 9.71 3.59 -9.17
CA GLU A 4 9.13 4.84 -9.67
C GLU A 4 7.73 4.64 -10.24
N GLU A 5 7.49 3.49 -10.89
CA GLU A 5 6.21 3.14 -11.48
C GLU A 5 5.17 2.80 -10.39
N ILE A 6 5.57 1.98 -9.41
CA ILE A 6 4.76 1.68 -8.23
C ILE A 6 4.37 2.97 -7.51
N LYS A 7 5.33 3.85 -7.27
CA LYS A 7 5.10 5.15 -6.64
C LYS A 7 4.09 5.97 -7.43
N ARG A 8 4.28 6.13 -8.74
CA ARG A 8 3.34 6.88 -9.60
C ARG A 8 1.91 6.34 -9.49
N ILE A 9 1.74 5.02 -9.60
CA ILE A 9 0.42 4.37 -9.58
C ILE A 9 -0.26 4.54 -8.22
N PHE A 10 0.46 4.24 -7.14
CA PHE A 10 -0.15 4.33 -5.80
C PHE A 10 -0.45 5.77 -5.41
N GLU A 11 0.39 6.75 -5.80
CA GLU A 11 0.10 8.17 -5.61
C GLU A 11 -1.15 8.60 -6.39
N ALA A 12 -1.31 8.18 -7.65
CA ALA A 12 -2.50 8.47 -8.43
C ALA A 12 -3.77 7.82 -7.83
N TYR A 13 -3.65 6.56 -7.39
CA TYR A 13 -4.71 5.85 -6.68
C TYR A 13 -5.12 6.58 -5.41
N PHE A 14 -4.13 7.00 -4.61
CA PHE A 14 -4.35 7.78 -3.42
C PHE A 14 -5.10 9.07 -3.74
N GLU A 15 -4.68 9.85 -4.74
CA GLU A 15 -5.36 11.11 -5.06
C GLU A 15 -6.82 10.91 -5.49
N LYS A 16 -7.13 9.82 -6.21
CA LYS A 16 -8.50 9.48 -6.65
C LYS A 16 -9.40 8.98 -5.53
N TYR A 17 -8.86 8.14 -4.63
CA TYR A 17 -9.66 7.37 -3.67
C TYR A 17 -9.48 7.80 -2.21
N LYS A 18 -8.61 8.78 -1.92
CA LYS A 18 -8.37 9.25 -0.56
C LYS A 18 -9.65 9.70 0.14
N LYS A 19 -9.76 9.35 1.42
CA LYS A 19 -10.80 9.81 2.33
C LYS A 19 -10.17 10.52 3.51
N THR A 20 -10.83 11.53 4.05
CA THR A 20 -10.39 12.20 5.28
C THR A 20 -10.59 11.27 6.47
N GLU A 21 -9.57 11.13 7.30
CA GLU A 21 -9.69 10.48 8.61
C GLU A 21 -10.21 11.47 9.64
N GLY A 22 -11.03 11.01 10.59
CA GLY A 22 -11.59 11.74 11.75
C GLY A 22 -11.46 13.27 11.76
N ASP A 23 -10.32 13.77 12.23
CA ASP A 23 -10.01 15.19 12.47
C ASP A 23 -9.74 16.01 11.20
N ARG A 24 -9.84 15.39 10.02
CA ARG A 24 -9.57 15.97 8.70
C ARG A 24 -8.13 16.51 8.54
N SER A 25 -7.20 16.08 9.39
CA SER A 25 -5.77 16.43 9.29
C SER A 25 -4.97 15.39 8.51
N SER A 26 -5.59 14.25 8.20
CA SER A 26 -4.98 13.16 7.46
C SER A 26 -5.94 12.59 6.42
N TRP A 27 -5.35 12.08 5.34
CA TRP A 27 -6.06 11.45 4.24
C TRP A 27 -5.50 10.07 4.02
N SER A 28 -6.36 9.09 3.81
CA SER A 28 -5.94 7.71 3.58
C SER A 28 -6.66 7.08 2.41
N ALA A 29 -5.97 6.17 1.72
CA ALA A 29 -6.53 5.30 0.69
C ALA A 29 -6.14 3.85 1.01
N TYR A 30 -7.09 2.94 0.83
CA TYR A 30 -6.92 1.51 1.09
C TYR A 30 -7.07 0.73 -0.20
N TRP A 31 -6.23 -0.28 -0.37
CA TRP A 31 -6.37 -1.33 -1.36
C TRP A 31 -6.41 -2.68 -0.66
N MET A 32 -7.23 -3.59 -1.18
CA MET A 32 -7.38 -4.94 -0.66
C MET A 32 -7.24 -5.93 -1.81
N GLU A 33 -6.39 -6.93 -1.64
CA GLU A 33 -6.20 -8.03 -2.58
C GLU A 33 -6.54 -9.35 -1.88
N MET A 34 -7.39 -10.15 -2.50
CA MET A 34 -7.70 -11.50 -2.04
C MET A 34 -6.87 -12.51 -2.83
N THR A 35 -6.06 -13.29 -2.13
CA THR A 35 -5.20 -14.32 -2.71
C THR A 35 -5.57 -15.70 -2.20
N ASP A 36 -4.99 -16.75 -2.78
CA ASP A 36 -5.08 -18.12 -2.23
C ASP A 36 -4.32 -18.26 -0.90
N LYS A 37 -3.49 -17.29 -0.51
CA LYS A 37 -2.71 -17.25 0.74
C LYS A 37 -3.33 -16.41 1.85
N GLY A 38 -4.40 -15.68 1.56
CA GLY A 38 -5.05 -14.78 2.51
C GLY A 38 -5.39 -13.42 1.91
N VAL A 39 -5.78 -12.50 2.77
CA VAL A 39 -6.14 -11.13 2.39
C VAL A 39 -4.99 -10.19 2.71
N LEU A 40 -4.47 -9.52 1.68
CA LEU A 40 -3.49 -8.44 1.81
C LEU A 40 -4.21 -7.10 1.74
N GLU A 41 -3.94 -6.20 2.69
CA GLU A 41 -4.43 -4.83 2.63
C GLU A 41 -3.25 -3.86 2.68
N LEU A 42 -3.22 -2.91 1.75
CA LEU A 42 -2.26 -1.81 1.71
C LEU A 42 -3.00 -0.51 2.02
N ASN A 43 -2.53 0.22 3.01
CA ASN A 43 -3.02 1.55 3.32
C ASN A 43 -1.91 2.57 3.13
N MET A 44 -2.21 3.62 2.37
CA MET A 44 -1.38 4.81 2.27
C MET A 44 -2.11 5.96 2.96
N THR A 45 -1.45 6.60 3.92
CA THR A 45 -1.94 7.77 4.65
C THR A 45 -0.98 8.93 4.43
N LYS A 46 -1.48 10.09 4.02
CA LYS A 46 -0.69 11.35 4.02
C LYS A 46 -1.19 12.25 5.14
N CYS A 47 -0.26 12.74 5.95
CA CYS A 47 -0.52 13.72 7.00
C CYS A 47 0.69 14.65 7.18
N SER A 48 0.62 15.57 8.14
CA SER A 48 1.72 16.51 8.44
C SER A 48 3.05 15.82 8.81
N ARG A 49 3.02 14.56 9.23
CA ARG A 49 4.20 13.74 9.55
C ARG A 49 4.84 13.08 8.32
N GLY A 50 4.22 13.21 7.15
CA GLY A 50 4.66 12.59 5.89
C GLY A 50 3.69 11.52 5.39
N THR A 51 4.19 10.69 4.47
CA THR A 51 3.46 9.53 3.93
C THR A 51 3.73 8.30 4.79
N ILE A 52 2.69 7.77 5.40
CA ILE A 52 2.71 6.57 6.22
C ILE A 52 2.06 5.45 5.41
N PHE A 53 2.67 4.29 5.44
CA PHE A 53 2.12 3.08 4.84
C PHE A 53 1.89 2.03 5.92
N LYS A 54 0.79 1.30 5.80
CA LYS A 54 0.47 0.17 6.67
C LYS A 54 0.12 -1.03 5.83
N VAL A 55 0.62 -2.19 6.22
CA VAL A 55 0.34 -3.48 5.59
C VAL A 55 -0.40 -4.35 6.58
N PHE A 56 -1.52 -4.92 6.14
CA PHE A 56 -2.29 -5.86 6.94
C PHE A 56 -2.38 -7.21 6.23
N VAL A 57 -2.29 -8.28 7.01
CA VAL A 57 -2.51 -9.66 6.57
C VAL A 57 -3.65 -10.22 7.40
N ASP A 58 -4.72 -10.65 6.74
CA ASP A 58 -5.92 -11.19 7.40
C ASP A 58 -6.43 -10.26 8.52
N LYS A 59 -6.54 -8.96 8.19
CA LYS A 59 -6.99 -7.88 9.08
C LYS A 59 -6.07 -7.58 10.28
N LYS A 60 -4.89 -8.22 10.37
CA LYS A 60 -3.89 -7.95 11.40
C LYS A 60 -2.78 -7.08 10.82
N LYS A 61 -2.41 -6.00 11.52
CA LYS A 61 -1.31 -5.13 11.10
C LYS A 61 0.00 -5.92 11.15
N SER A 62 0.64 -6.05 10.00
CA SER A 62 1.92 -6.74 9.84
C SER A 62 3.08 -5.73 9.84
N LEU A 63 2.95 -4.64 9.07
CA LEU A 63 4.01 -3.62 8.95
C LEU A 63 3.44 -2.20 9.02
N GLU A 64 4.27 -1.26 9.45
CA GLU A 64 4.02 0.18 9.40
C GLU A 64 5.36 0.92 9.23
N PHE A 65 5.42 1.84 8.27
CA PHE A 65 6.63 2.61 7.98
C PHE A 65 6.30 3.96 7.34
N ILE A 66 7.27 4.88 7.38
CA ILE A 66 7.13 6.26 6.91
C ILE A 66 8.08 6.48 5.73
N GLY A 67 7.54 6.98 4.63
CA GLY A 67 8.30 7.27 3.42
C GLY A 67 8.44 6.08 2.46
N TRP A 68 8.73 6.41 1.21
CA TRP A 68 8.82 5.47 0.09
C TRP A 68 10.03 4.53 0.20
N ASP A 69 11.18 5.03 0.67
CA ASP A 69 12.40 4.21 0.77
C ASP A 69 12.21 3.06 1.76
N ALA A 70 11.67 3.37 2.96
CA ALA A 70 11.35 2.38 3.98
C ALA A 70 10.25 1.41 3.52
N TYR A 71 9.30 1.86 2.70
CA TYR A 71 8.31 0.98 2.07
C TYR A 71 8.96 -0.07 1.18
N PHE A 72 9.82 0.35 0.26
CA PHE A 72 10.42 -0.58 -0.69
C PHE A 72 11.35 -1.59 -0.01
N GLU A 73 12.14 -1.14 0.97
CA GLU A 73 12.97 -2.04 1.78
C GLU A 73 12.09 -3.08 2.52
N ALA A 74 11.07 -2.63 3.25
CA ALA A 74 10.20 -3.51 4.03
C ALA A 74 9.42 -4.49 3.13
N MET A 75 8.92 -4.04 1.97
CA MET A 75 8.14 -4.89 1.08
C MET A 75 8.98 -5.96 0.38
N GLU A 76 10.28 -5.71 0.16
CA GLU A 76 11.20 -6.71 -0.37
C GLU A 76 11.44 -7.85 0.65
N HIS A 77 11.51 -7.53 1.95
CA HIS A 77 11.54 -8.53 3.02
C HIS A 77 10.18 -9.24 3.15
N PHE A 78 9.08 -8.49 3.17
CA PHE A 78 7.73 -9.02 3.26
C PHE A 78 7.42 -10.04 2.16
N LYS A 79 7.84 -9.77 0.91
CA LYS A 79 7.68 -10.67 -0.22
C LYS A 79 8.35 -12.04 -0.01
N LYS A 80 9.48 -12.07 0.72
CA LYS A 80 10.22 -13.30 1.03
C LYS A 80 9.55 -14.09 2.16
N GLU A 81 9.00 -13.40 3.15
CA GLU A 81 8.31 -14.01 4.29
C GLU A 81 6.90 -14.51 3.94
N HIS A 82 6.23 -13.83 2.99
CA HIS A 82 4.87 -14.14 2.55
C HIS A 82 4.82 -14.40 1.03
N PRO A 83 5.41 -15.50 0.55
CA PRO A 83 5.44 -15.80 -0.88
C PRO A 83 4.02 -15.94 -1.43
N LYS A 84 3.77 -15.33 -2.59
CA LYS A 84 2.47 -15.28 -3.29
C LYS A 84 1.35 -14.48 -2.60
N LEU A 85 1.60 -13.88 -1.44
CA LEU A 85 0.65 -12.94 -0.84
C LEU A 85 0.82 -11.52 -1.42
N TYR A 86 2.06 -11.12 -1.70
CA TYR A 86 2.39 -9.84 -2.32
C TYR A 86 3.06 -10.06 -3.68
N GLU A 87 2.29 -9.82 -4.74
CA GLU A 87 2.73 -9.85 -6.13
C GLU A 87 2.62 -8.43 -6.71
N PRO A 88 3.68 -7.60 -6.60
CA PRO A 88 3.61 -6.17 -6.92
C PRO A 88 3.15 -5.91 -8.35
N ASP A 89 3.63 -6.69 -9.31
CA ASP A 89 3.27 -6.52 -10.73
C ASP A 89 1.76 -6.65 -10.94
N LYS A 90 1.16 -7.73 -10.41
CA LYS A 90 -0.29 -7.95 -10.51
C LYS A 90 -1.07 -6.87 -9.76
N LEU A 91 -0.71 -6.63 -8.50
CA LEU A 91 -1.43 -5.75 -7.60
C LEU A 91 -1.44 -4.31 -8.12
N PHE A 92 -0.30 -3.79 -8.55
CA PHE A 92 -0.22 -2.41 -9.05
C PHE A 92 -0.77 -2.26 -10.47
N SER A 93 -0.70 -3.28 -11.32
CA SER A 93 -1.44 -3.24 -12.60
C SER A 93 -2.95 -3.15 -12.38
N GLN A 94 -3.50 -3.90 -11.42
CA GLN A 94 -4.93 -3.81 -11.08
C GLN A 94 -5.32 -2.46 -10.48
N MET A 95 -4.44 -1.86 -9.66
CA MET A 95 -4.64 -0.47 -9.22
C MET A 95 -4.64 0.50 -10.40
N GLU A 96 -3.71 0.33 -11.34
CA GLU A 96 -3.56 1.20 -12.51
C GLU A 96 -4.79 1.15 -13.42
N GLU A 97 -5.42 -0.01 -13.59
CA GLU A 97 -6.64 -0.17 -14.38
C GLU A 97 -7.82 0.68 -13.89
N ILE A 98 -7.80 1.08 -12.60
CA ILE A 98 -8.92 1.80 -11.99
C ILE A 98 -8.60 3.25 -11.63
N ILE A 99 -7.41 3.78 -11.94
CA ILE A 99 -7.07 5.20 -11.72
C ILE A 99 -7.39 6.08 -12.92
#